data_AF-A0A225W6V8-F1
#
_entry.id   AF-A0A225W6V8-F1
#
_cell.length_a   1.000
_cell.length_b   1.000
_cell.length_c   1.000
_cell.angle_alpha   90.00
_cell.angle_beta   90.00
_cell.angle_gamma   90.00
#
_symmetry.space_group_name_H-M   'P 1'
#
loop_
_entity.id
_entity.type
_entity.pdbx_description
1 polymer ?
#
loop_
_entity_poly.entity_id
_entity_poly.type
_entity_poly.pdbx_seq_one_letter_code
_entity_poly.pdbx_strand_id
1 'polypeptide(L)'
;MLPELEDLTPQCDISTDDVGVSGKSTLKEEQKLRSILVYHNKISLGDGNAAPAPTHIFICDLDVGDAQPIALRPRSVGPHLLPKVYELLKKRLETNLIEHSESPWASPIVIVLKKNGIDIRTCIDYRVVNGFLKLSCYPLPLIDDLLIGFEDAMFMSGDMASGFGAVKMSERAKLISAFVCPFEYFQWVGMPFGLKNAPLIYQAVINNRLWGFVRLSPAEEADVDSDVLEHLGLTLSDRSEIAERNVPILTETMTVFKRNIPAQPEMGPVLGRSSYINDIAHDAATWDQLCDDLNELLFRLRYWNISVSLPKSRIWKFGHTVHFSRNQRLRDTCRSENCERSSRDQLCDDLNE
;
A
#
# COMPACT_ATOMS: atom_id res chain seq x y z
N MET A 1 8.49 2.67 -2.30
CA MET A 1 9.60 3.23 -1.49
C MET A 1 9.62 2.49 -0.16
N LEU A 2 10.79 2.06 0.31
CA LEU A 2 10.94 1.28 1.55
C LEU A 2 11.26 2.21 2.73
N PRO A 3 10.86 1.87 3.98
CA PRO A 3 11.03 2.73 5.15
C PRO A 3 12.46 3.21 5.40
N GLU A 4 12.63 4.48 5.79
CA GLU A 4 13.94 5.07 6.12
C GLU A 4 14.32 4.94 7.61
N LEU A 5 15.56 5.32 7.95
CA LEU A 5 16.10 5.22 9.32
C LEU A 5 15.41 6.18 10.32
N GLU A 6 14.84 7.29 9.84
CA GLU A 6 14.18 8.32 10.65
C GLU A 6 12.64 8.12 10.72
N ASP A 7 12.09 7.24 9.88
CA ASP A 7 10.64 7.01 9.69
C ASP A 7 10.01 6.03 10.69
N LEU A 8 10.68 5.71 11.80
CA LEU A 8 10.18 4.75 12.80
C LEU A 8 9.53 5.37 14.03
N THR A 9 9.33 6.69 14.06
CA THR A 9 8.55 7.35 15.11
C THR A 9 7.25 7.93 14.55
N PRO A 10 6.06 7.53 15.07
CA PRO A 10 4.83 7.48 14.30
C PRO A 10 3.80 8.53 14.72
N GLN A 11 4.23 9.71 15.16
CA GLN A 11 3.29 10.75 15.58
C GLN A 11 3.26 11.87 14.54
N CYS A 12 2.18 11.88 13.76
CA CYS A 12 1.84 13.01 12.92
C CYS A 12 1.27 14.13 13.80
N ASP A 13 1.84 15.34 13.69
CA ASP A 13 1.27 16.52 14.32
C ASP A 13 0.21 17.16 13.40
N ILE A 14 -1.04 16.75 13.60
CA ILE A 14 -2.21 17.23 12.86
C ILE A 14 -2.42 18.75 13.04
N SER A 15 -1.79 19.38 14.05
CA SER A 15 -1.92 20.82 14.28
C SER A 15 -1.26 21.67 13.17
N THR A 16 -0.32 21.10 12.42
CA THR A 16 0.45 21.80 11.38
C THR A 16 -0.07 21.58 9.95
N ASP A 17 -1.04 20.70 9.76
CA ASP A 17 -1.54 20.34 8.43
C ASP A 17 -2.35 21.48 7.78
N ASP A 18 -2.13 21.67 6.47
CA ASP A 18 -2.85 22.60 5.61
C ASP A 18 -4.26 22.04 5.35
N VAL A 19 -5.18 22.42 6.25
CA VAL A 19 -6.58 22.02 6.22
C VAL A 19 -7.40 23.20 5.73
N GLY A 20 -8.05 23.03 4.57
CA GLY A 20 -8.90 24.04 3.95
C GLY A 20 -8.34 24.56 2.63
N VAL A 21 -9.08 25.47 1.99
CA VAL A 21 -8.64 26.20 0.81
C VAL A 21 -8.73 27.69 1.15
N SER A 22 -7.57 28.34 1.24
CA SER A 22 -7.47 29.76 1.57
C SER A 22 -8.42 30.61 0.71
N GLY A 23 -9.31 31.34 1.37
CA GLY A 23 -10.33 32.19 0.73
C GLY A 23 -11.58 31.46 0.20
N LYS A 24 -11.73 30.16 0.42
CA LYS A 24 -12.91 29.37 0.02
C LYS A 24 -13.57 28.58 1.15
N SER A 25 -12.80 28.00 2.07
CA SER A 25 -13.35 27.32 3.25
C SER A 25 -13.62 28.29 4.39
N THR A 26 -14.66 28.00 5.17
CA THR A 26 -14.95 28.69 6.42
C THR A 26 -14.18 28.05 7.59
N LEU A 27 -13.95 28.82 8.65
CA LEU A 27 -13.29 28.32 9.87
C LEU A 27 -14.03 27.12 10.48
N LYS A 28 -15.37 27.10 10.39
CA LYS A 28 -16.23 26.03 10.93
C LYS A 28 -16.03 24.72 10.17
N GLU A 29 -15.94 24.82 8.84
CA GLU A 29 -15.69 23.71 7.94
C GLU A 29 -14.31 23.07 8.21
N GLU A 30 -13.27 23.92 8.33
CA GLU A 30 -11.92 23.49 8.68
C GLU A 30 -11.86 22.84 10.07
N GLN A 31 -12.59 23.38 11.05
CA GLN A 31 -12.68 22.80 12.40
C GLN A 31 -13.36 21.43 12.41
N LYS A 32 -14.50 21.26 11.71
CA LYS A 32 -15.20 19.97 11.59
C LYS A 32 -14.24 18.90 11.08
N LEU A 33 -13.52 19.23 10.03
CA LEU A 33 -12.55 18.33 9.41
C LEU A 33 -11.36 17.99 10.31
N ARG A 34 -10.74 19.00 10.94
CA ARG A 34 -9.64 18.76 11.91
C ARG A 34 -10.11 17.83 13.02
N SER A 35 -11.36 17.96 13.48
CA SER A 35 -11.91 17.07 14.50
C SER A 35 -11.99 15.61 14.02
N ILE A 36 -12.32 15.37 12.75
CA ILE A 36 -12.35 14.03 12.14
C ILE A 36 -10.92 13.45 12.05
N LEU A 37 -9.96 14.23 11.56
CA LEU A 37 -8.56 13.78 11.45
C LEU A 37 -7.95 13.48 12.82
N VAL A 38 -8.22 14.31 13.82
CA VAL A 38 -7.77 14.10 15.21
C VAL A 38 -8.41 12.85 15.80
N TYR A 39 -9.69 12.60 15.53
CA TYR A 39 -10.39 11.40 15.98
C TYR A 39 -9.76 10.13 15.40
N HIS A 40 -9.42 10.13 14.11
CA HIS A 40 -8.83 8.98 13.42
C HIS A 40 -7.29 8.94 13.44
N ASN A 41 -6.64 9.74 14.29
CA ASN A 41 -5.17 9.88 14.33
C ASN A 41 -4.42 8.55 14.55
N LYS A 42 -5.08 7.53 15.11
CA LYS A 42 -4.51 6.19 15.31
C LYS A 42 -3.94 5.55 14.04
N ILE A 43 -4.52 5.83 12.87
CA ILE A 43 -4.07 5.29 11.57
C ILE A 43 -3.22 6.27 10.76
N SER A 44 -3.00 7.47 11.29
CA SER A 44 -2.21 8.51 10.64
C SER A 44 -0.73 8.27 10.88
N LEU A 45 0.02 8.07 9.80
CA LEU A 45 1.47 7.95 9.85
C LEU A 45 2.12 9.26 9.39
N GLY A 46 3.12 9.70 10.15
CA GLY A 46 3.93 10.89 9.86
C GLY A 46 4.63 10.75 8.51
N ASP A 47 5.69 9.93 8.41
CA ASP A 47 6.19 9.57 7.08
C ASP A 47 5.42 8.34 6.56
N GLY A 48 4.89 8.41 5.33
CA GLY A 48 4.19 7.31 4.63
C GLY A 48 5.03 6.07 4.31
N ASN A 49 6.17 5.98 4.96
CA ASN A 49 7.17 4.94 4.94
C ASN A 49 7.16 4.12 6.25
N ALA A 50 6.49 4.56 7.33
CA ALA A 50 6.37 3.77 8.54
C ALA A 50 5.62 2.45 8.25
N ALA A 51 6.15 1.32 8.73
CA ALA A 51 5.56 0.02 8.47
C ALA A 51 4.33 -0.17 9.38
N PRO A 52 3.11 -0.27 8.84
CA PRO A 52 1.94 -0.59 9.64
C PRO A 52 2.07 -2.01 10.21
N ALA A 53 1.34 -2.29 11.29
CA ALA A 53 1.24 -3.66 11.79
C ALA A 53 0.78 -4.59 10.64
N PRO A 54 1.32 -5.82 10.54
CA PRO A 54 1.00 -6.70 9.43
C PRO A 54 -0.51 -6.85 9.33
N THR A 55 -1.10 -6.46 8.21
CA THR A 55 -2.51 -6.78 8.03
C THR A 55 -2.59 -8.30 8.00
N HIS A 56 -3.43 -8.87 8.86
CA HIS A 56 -4.00 -10.18 8.58
C HIS A 56 -4.70 -10.08 7.19
N ILE A 57 -5.35 -11.10 6.66
CA ILE A 57 -6.36 -10.90 5.58
C ILE A 57 -5.85 -10.98 4.12
N PHE A 58 -4.62 -10.58 3.76
CA PHE A 58 -4.08 -10.80 2.40
C PHE A 58 -2.67 -11.39 2.34
N ILE A 59 -2.52 -12.37 1.44
CA ILE A 59 -1.27 -13.04 1.14
C ILE A 59 -0.95 -12.77 -0.33
N CYS A 60 0.13 -12.05 -0.58
CA CYS A 60 0.75 -11.94 -1.89
C CYS A 60 1.39 -13.28 -2.21
N ASP A 61 0.96 -13.87 -3.32
CA ASP A 61 1.51 -15.12 -3.83
C ASP A 61 2.10 -14.89 -5.22
N LEU A 62 3.21 -15.58 -5.49
CA LEU A 62 3.97 -15.48 -6.72
C LEU A 62 3.96 -16.85 -7.41
N ASP A 63 3.27 -16.92 -8.54
CA ASP A 63 3.22 -18.11 -9.39
C ASP A 63 4.19 -17.93 -10.56
N VAL A 64 5.25 -18.74 -10.59
CA VAL A 64 6.26 -18.78 -11.66
C VAL A 64 6.07 -19.98 -12.60
N GLY A 65 4.96 -20.72 -12.47
CA GLY A 65 4.73 -21.98 -13.17
C GLY A 65 5.80 -23.01 -12.86
N ASP A 66 6.30 -23.69 -13.90
CA ASP A 66 7.33 -24.72 -13.81
C ASP A 66 8.77 -24.16 -13.91
N ALA A 67 8.91 -22.82 -13.85
CA ALA A 67 10.21 -22.17 -13.95
C ALA A 67 11.14 -22.62 -12.80
N GLN A 68 12.38 -22.95 -13.17
CA GLN A 68 13.39 -23.34 -12.21
C GLN A 68 14.01 -22.10 -11.53
N PRO A 69 14.43 -22.20 -10.25
CA PRO A 69 15.06 -21.09 -9.55
C PRO A 69 16.32 -20.57 -10.23
N ILE A 70 16.49 -19.25 -10.21
CA ILE A 70 17.71 -18.59 -10.68
C ILE A 70 18.32 -17.78 -9.53
N ALA A 71 19.57 -18.11 -9.20
CA ALA A 71 20.38 -17.38 -8.23
C ALA A 71 21.40 -16.48 -8.94
N LEU A 72 21.10 -15.18 -9.02
CA LEU A 72 22.01 -14.18 -9.57
C LEU A 72 23.08 -13.80 -8.54
N ARG A 73 24.25 -13.35 -9.02
CA ARG A 73 25.35 -12.88 -8.16
C ARG A 73 25.06 -11.49 -7.60
N PRO A 74 25.54 -11.16 -6.38
CA PRO A 74 25.44 -9.80 -5.86
C PRO A 74 26.18 -8.81 -6.75
N ARG A 75 25.60 -7.63 -6.94
CA ARG A 75 26.25 -6.51 -7.62
C ARG A 75 27.31 -5.89 -6.69
N SER A 76 28.37 -5.38 -7.30
CA SER A 76 29.39 -4.62 -6.57
C SER A 76 28.78 -3.35 -5.99
N VAL A 77 29.11 -3.06 -4.74
CA VAL A 77 28.69 -1.86 -4.02
C VAL A 77 29.93 -1.06 -3.66
N GLY A 78 29.93 0.23 -3.98
CA GLY A 78 31.02 1.14 -3.64
C GLY A 78 31.30 1.12 -2.12
N PRO A 79 32.57 1.08 -1.68
CA PRO A 79 32.90 0.97 -0.25
C PRO A 79 32.27 2.06 0.63
N HIS A 80 32.11 3.27 0.09
CA HIS A 80 31.49 4.40 0.79
C HIS A 80 29.97 4.23 1.02
N LEU A 81 29.30 3.34 0.28
CA LEU A 81 27.87 3.06 0.43
C LEU A 81 27.60 1.84 1.32
N LEU A 82 28.59 0.96 1.52
CA LEU A 82 28.43 -0.27 2.32
C LEU A 82 27.89 -0.01 3.73
N PRO A 83 28.37 0.98 4.50
CA PRO A 83 27.81 1.26 5.82
C PRO A 83 26.32 1.61 5.76
N LYS A 84 25.89 2.40 4.77
CA LYS A 84 24.49 2.78 4.60
C LYS A 84 23.61 1.58 4.21
N VAL A 85 24.12 0.70 3.37
CA VAL A 85 23.42 -0.54 3.00
C VAL A 85 23.26 -1.45 4.21
N TYR A 86 24.33 -1.60 5.01
CA TYR A 86 24.31 -2.40 6.23
C TYR A 86 23.27 -1.88 7.23
N GLU A 87 23.28 -0.59 7.56
CA GLU A 87 22.31 0.01 8.50
C GLU A 87 20.87 -0.18 8.01
N LEU A 88 20.63 -0.03 6.71
CA LEU A 88 19.31 -0.22 6.12
C LEU A 88 18.83 -1.68 6.20
N LEU A 89 19.71 -2.65 5.95
CA LEU A 89 19.39 -4.08 6.05
C LEU A 89 19.15 -4.49 7.50
N LYS A 90 20.02 -4.06 8.41
CA LYS A 90 19.90 -4.32 9.85
C LYS A 90 18.55 -3.83 10.39
N LYS A 91 18.17 -2.59 10.06
CA LYS A 91 16.88 -2.03 10.45
C LYS A 91 15.69 -2.82 9.89
N ARG A 92 15.78 -3.31 8.65
CA ARG A 92 14.72 -4.13 8.05
C ARG A 92 14.57 -5.50 8.72
N LEU A 93 15.68 -6.09 9.18
CA LEU A 93 15.65 -7.30 10.00
C LEU A 93 15.02 -7.00 11.37
N GLU A 94 15.45 -5.94 12.05
CA GLU A 94 14.92 -5.53 13.36
C GLU A 94 13.42 -5.24 13.32
N THR A 95 12.91 -4.78 12.18
CA THR A 95 11.48 -4.49 11.94
C THR A 95 10.71 -5.65 11.33
N ASN A 96 11.31 -6.82 11.16
CA ASN A 96 10.71 -8.02 10.54
C ASN A 96 10.14 -7.78 9.13
N LEU A 97 10.70 -6.83 8.38
CA LEU A 97 10.35 -6.61 6.96
C LEU A 97 11.03 -7.62 6.06
N ILE A 98 12.23 -8.06 6.45
CA ILE A 98 13.01 -9.10 5.80
C ILE A 98 13.47 -10.12 6.84
N GLU A 99 13.81 -11.31 6.36
CA GLU A 99 14.41 -12.39 7.14
C GLU A 99 15.53 -13.05 6.33
N HIS A 100 16.40 -13.83 6.98
CA HIS A 100 17.42 -14.61 6.27
C HIS A 100 16.76 -15.59 5.31
N SER A 101 17.39 -15.82 4.15
CA SER A 101 16.85 -16.72 3.13
C SER A 101 17.82 -17.85 2.82
N GLU A 102 17.26 -19.06 2.71
CA GLU A 102 17.93 -20.23 2.12
C GLU A 102 17.39 -20.54 0.71
N SER A 103 16.74 -19.55 0.09
CA SER A 103 16.08 -19.74 -1.19
C SER A 103 17.06 -20.07 -2.31
N PRO A 104 16.69 -20.98 -3.23
CA PRO A 104 17.45 -21.19 -4.46
C PRO A 104 17.27 -20.04 -5.47
N TRP A 105 16.38 -19.07 -5.20
CA TRP A 105 16.24 -17.83 -5.96
C TRP A 105 17.13 -16.75 -5.34
N ALA A 106 17.73 -15.90 -6.18
CA ALA A 106 18.40 -14.70 -5.69
C ALA A 106 18.36 -13.60 -6.75
N SER A 107 17.71 -12.48 -6.41
CA SER A 107 17.74 -11.25 -7.20
C SER A 107 18.72 -10.23 -6.60
N PRO A 108 19.61 -9.59 -7.36
CA PRO A 108 20.62 -8.72 -6.76
C PRO A 108 20.02 -7.37 -6.34
N ILE A 109 20.58 -6.78 -5.29
CA ILE A 109 20.27 -5.38 -4.94
C ILE A 109 20.83 -4.40 -5.98
N VAL A 110 20.12 -3.29 -6.17
CA VAL A 110 20.53 -2.11 -6.94
C VAL A 110 20.44 -0.90 -6.02
N ILE A 111 21.50 -0.10 -6.01
CA ILE A 111 21.56 1.11 -5.18
C ILE A 111 21.28 2.32 -6.06
N VAL A 112 20.33 3.15 -5.62
CA VAL A 112 19.96 4.40 -6.28
C VAL A 112 20.18 5.54 -5.30
N LEU A 113 20.91 6.58 -5.72
CA LEU A 113 21.06 7.80 -4.92
C LEU A 113 19.77 8.62 -4.95
N LYS A 114 19.34 9.13 -3.79
CA LYS A 114 18.25 10.10 -3.73
C LYS A 114 18.71 11.45 -4.29
N LYS A 115 17.74 12.35 -4.52
CA LYS A 115 17.97 13.71 -5.04
C LYS A 115 18.93 14.55 -4.18
N ASN A 116 19.01 14.29 -2.88
CA ASN A 116 19.95 14.97 -1.99
C ASN A 116 21.41 14.52 -2.19
N GLY A 117 21.68 13.53 -3.05
CA GLY A 117 23.01 13.02 -3.37
C GLY A 117 23.70 12.26 -2.23
N ILE A 118 23.09 12.23 -1.05
CA ILE A 118 23.66 11.63 0.16
C ILE A 118 22.95 10.32 0.44
N ASP A 119 21.62 10.31 0.47
CA ASP A 119 20.87 9.12 0.85
C ASP A 119 20.78 8.11 -0.28
N ILE A 120 20.63 6.85 0.11
CA ILE A 120 20.47 5.74 -0.82
C ILE A 120 19.06 5.16 -0.74
N ARG A 121 18.65 4.53 -1.83
CA ARG A 121 17.55 3.57 -1.91
C ARG A 121 18.11 2.24 -2.36
N THR A 122 17.75 1.19 -1.64
CA THR A 122 18.03 -0.18 -2.06
C THR A 122 16.80 -0.73 -2.76
N CYS A 123 16.94 -1.01 -4.05
CA CYS A 123 15.97 -1.67 -4.91
C CYS A 123 16.40 -3.11 -5.15
N ILE A 124 15.47 -4.00 -5.48
CA ILE A 124 15.79 -5.37 -5.89
C ILE A 124 15.52 -5.50 -7.40
N ASP A 125 16.48 -6.06 -8.13
CA ASP A 125 16.34 -6.27 -9.56
C ASP A 125 15.54 -7.54 -9.86
N TYR A 126 14.21 -7.44 -9.80
CA TYR A 126 13.29 -8.54 -10.08
C TYR A 126 13.04 -8.78 -11.58
N ARG A 127 13.78 -8.16 -12.51
CA ARG A 127 13.48 -8.28 -13.96
C ARG A 127 13.41 -9.73 -14.43
N VAL A 128 14.33 -10.58 -13.96
CA VAL A 128 14.35 -12.02 -14.28
C VAL A 128 13.15 -12.73 -13.68
N VAL A 129 12.88 -12.54 -12.38
CA VAL A 129 11.71 -13.12 -11.70
C VAL A 129 10.41 -12.69 -12.36
N ASN A 130 10.27 -11.41 -12.69
CA ASN A 130 9.12 -10.85 -13.39
C ASN A 130 8.91 -11.48 -14.78
N GLY A 131 9.97 -11.95 -15.44
CA GLY A 131 9.86 -12.71 -16.69
C GLY A 131 9.10 -14.03 -16.52
N PHE A 132 9.23 -14.69 -15.37
CA PHE A 132 8.61 -15.99 -15.09
C PHE A 132 7.23 -15.89 -14.43
N LEU A 133 6.95 -14.81 -13.71
CA LEU A 133 5.68 -14.66 -13.00
C LEU A 133 4.49 -14.78 -13.97
N LYS A 134 3.43 -15.48 -13.59
CA LYS A 134 2.15 -15.39 -14.30
C LYS A 134 1.50 -14.05 -13.97
N LEU A 135 1.03 -13.34 -14.99
CA LEU A 135 0.43 -12.02 -14.81
C LEU A 135 -0.93 -12.15 -14.10
N SER A 136 -1.14 -11.37 -13.05
CA SER A 136 -2.46 -11.28 -12.42
C SER A 136 -3.48 -10.68 -13.38
N CYS A 137 -4.69 -11.23 -13.41
CA CYS A 137 -5.78 -10.76 -14.28
C CYS A 137 -6.63 -9.65 -13.64
N TYR A 138 -6.16 -9.04 -12.55
CA TYR A 138 -6.93 -7.97 -11.89
C TYR A 138 -6.91 -6.68 -12.74
N PRO A 139 -8.07 -6.11 -13.10
CA PRO A 139 -8.13 -4.94 -13.96
C PRO A 139 -7.72 -3.68 -13.18
N LEU A 140 -6.66 -3.01 -13.64
CA LEU A 140 -6.41 -1.64 -13.21
C LEU A 140 -7.34 -0.71 -13.99
N PRO A 141 -8.06 0.20 -13.32
CA PRO A 141 -8.86 1.21 -14.00
C PRO A 141 -7.95 2.16 -14.79
N LEU A 142 -8.47 2.72 -15.88
CA LEU A 142 -7.79 3.80 -16.57
C LEU A 142 -7.84 5.05 -15.71
N ILE A 143 -6.71 5.77 -15.64
CA ILE A 143 -6.61 6.99 -14.85
C ILE A 143 -7.63 8.03 -15.36
N ASP A 144 -7.82 8.13 -16.66
CA ASP A 144 -8.78 9.08 -17.23
C ASP A 144 -10.21 8.78 -16.79
N ASP A 145 -10.61 7.49 -16.73
CA ASP A 145 -11.93 7.06 -16.24
C ASP A 145 -12.13 7.40 -14.76
N LEU A 146 -11.08 7.25 -13.95
CA LEU A 146 -11.10 7.59 -12.52
C LEU A 146 -11.25 9.10 -12.27
N LEU A 147 -10.92 9.94 -13.25
CA LEU A 147 -10.92 11.40 -13.12
C LEU A 147 -12.19 12.05 -13.68
N ILE A 148 -13.08 11.29 -14.32
CA ILE A 148 -14.37 11.80 -14.80
C ILE A 148 -15.17 12.33 -13.59
N GLY A 149 -15.64 13.58 -13.66
CA GLY A 149 -16.42 14.23 -12.59
C GLY A 149 -15.59 15.07 -11.61
N PHE A 150 -14.27 14.92 -11.57
CA PHE A 150 -13.38 15.68 -10.67
C PHE A 150 -13.12 17.15 -11.11
N GLU A 151 -13.71 17.60 -12.21
CA GLU A 151 -13.42 18.92 -12.81
C GLU A 151 -14.01 20.07 -11.98
N ASP A 152 -15.21 19.88 -11.44
CA ASP A 152 -15.96 20.91 -10.69
C ASP A 152 -16.21 20.53 -9.22
N ALA A 153 -15.69 19.39 -8.78
CA ALA A 153 -15.91 18.87 -7.44
C ALA A 153 -14.78 19.24 -6.47
N MET A 154 -15.13 19.27 -5.19
CA MET A 154 -14.15 19.30 -4.11
C MET A 154 -13.53 17.92 -4.00
N PHE A 155 -12.20 17.81 -3.94
CA PHE A 155 -11.56 16.51 -3.80
C PHE A 155 -10.61 16.41 -2.61
N MET A 156 -10.57 15.19 -2.08
CA MET A 156 -9.52 14.68 -1.21
C MET A 156 -8.58 13.78 -2.01
N SER A 157 -7.29 13.78 -1.68
CA SER A 157 -6.39 12.68 -2.05
C SER A 157 -5.61 12.19 -0.84
N GLY A 158 -5.71 10.89 -0.56
CA GLY A 158 -4.96 10.19 0.48
C GLY A 158 -3.87 9.30 -0.11
N ASP A 159 -2.73 9.22 0.57
CA ASP A 159 -1.68 8.22 0.27
C ASP A 159 -1.73 7.12 1.34
N MET A 160 -2.04 5.91 0.93
CA MET A 160 -2.08 4.75 1.83
C MET A 160 -0.64 4.36 2.18
N ALA A 161 -0.24 4.65 3.41
CA ALA A 161 1.13 4.56 3.87
C ALA A 161 1.63 3.10 3.86
N SER A 162 2.84 2.88 3.31
CA SER A 162 3.52 1.58 3.27
C SER A 162 2.66 0.40 2.80
N GLY A 163 1.72 0.66 1.90
CA GLY A 163 0.66 -0.27 1.51
C GLY A 163 1.15 -1.67 1.12
N PHE A 164 2.20 -1.74 0.30
CA PHE A 164 2.73 -3.03 -0.16
C PHE A 164 3.31 -3.88 0.97
N GLY A 165 4.13 -3.29 1.84
CA GLY A 165 4.77 -4.01 2.95
C GLY A 165 3.78 -4.57 3.97
N ALA A 166 2.59 -4.00 4.05
CA ALA A 166 1.51 -4.48 4.91
C ALA A 166 0.87 -5.80 4.43
N VAL A 167 1.07 -6.16 3.15
CA VAL A 167 0.55 -7.41 2.56
C VAL A 167 1.57 -8.51 2.78
N LYS A 168 1.21 -9.54 3.56
CA LYS A 168 2.11 -10.66 3.85
C LYS A 168 2.42 -11.47 2.60
N MET A 169 3.59 -12.08 2.53
CA MET A 169 3.98 -12.98 1.46
C MET A 169 3.64 -14.43 1.81
N SER A 170 3.21 -15.25 0.84
CA SER A 170 3.14 -16.71 1.01
C SER A 170 4.55 -17.28 1.19
N GLU A 171 4.73 -18.41 1.86
CA GLU A 171 6.07 -19.01 2.02
C GLU A 171 6.78 -19.24 0.67
N ARG A 172 6.03 -19.66 -0.36
CA ARG A 172 6.55 -19.77 -1.73
C ARG A 172 6.99 -18.42 -2.29
N ALA A 173 6.17 -17.38 -2.10
CA ALA A 173 6.45 -16.04 -2.58
C ALA A 173 7.64 -15.41 -1.85
N LYS A 174 7.82 -15.68 -0.55
CA LYS A 174 9.01 -15.26 0.20
C LYS A 174 10.27 -15.80 -0.46
N LEU A 175 10.31 -17.11 -0.73
CA LEU A 175 11.45 -17.73 -1.42
C LEU A 175 11.71 -17.10 -2.79
N ILE A 176 10.68 -16.88 -3.61
CA ILE A 176 10.82 -16.25 -4.94
C ILE A 176 11.30 -14.80 -4.83
N SER A 177 10.90 -14.08 -3.77
CA SER A 177 11.31 -12.70 -3.50
C SER A 177 12.74 -12.56 -2.99
N ALA A 178 13.43 -13.68 -2.74
CA ALA A 178 14.77 -13.67 -2.16
C ALA A 178 15.75 -12.83 -2.99
N PHE A 179 16.60 -12.11 -2.27
CA PHE A 179 17.56 -11.18 -2.83
C PHE A 179 18.92 -11.32 -2.19
N VAL A 180 19.94 -10.93 -2.95
CA VAL A 180 21.34 -11.05 -2.55
C VAL A 180 22.03 -9.68 -2.51
N CYS A 181 22.82 -9.46 -1.48
CA CYS A 181 23.68 -8.30 -1.32
C CYS A 181 25.12 -8.74 -1.03
N PRO A 182 26.10 -7.81 -0.95
CA PRO A 182 27.49 -8.16 -0.61
C PRO A 182 27.68 -8.84 0.76
N PHE A 183 26.67 -8.75 1.65
CA PHE A 183 26.74 -9.32 2.99
C PHE A 183 26.13 -10.72 3.05
N GLU A 184 24.89 -10.89 2.56
CA GLU A 184 24.13 -12.14 2.72
C GLU A 184 22.91 -12.22 1.78
N TYR A 185 22.11 -13.29 1.96
CA TYR A 185 20.83 -13.51 1.30
C TYR A 185 19.67 -13.24 2.25
N PHE A 186 18.67 -12.53 1.78
CA PHE A 186 17.47 -12.20 2.55
C PHE A 186 16.21 -12.41 1.70
N GLN A 187 15.07 -12.58 2.34
CA GLN A 187 13.76 -12.65 1.68
C GLN A 187 12.78 -11.71 2.36
N TRP A 188 11.75 -11.29 1.63
CA TRP A 188 10.76 -10.35 2.14
C TRP A 188 9.63 -11.06 2.86
N VAL A 189 9.24 -10.54 4.03
CA VAL A 189 8.09 -11.03 4.80
C VAL A 189 6.78 -10.40 4.30
N GLY A 190 6.84 -9.11 3.93
CA GLY A 190 5.76 -8.36 3.28
C GLY A 190 6.07 -8.10 1.80
N MET A 191 5.06 -7.74 1.01
CA MET A 191 5.22 -7.60 -0.44
C MET A 191 6.20 -6.47 -0.80
N PRO A 192 7.32 -6.77 -1.49
CA PRO A 192 8.28 -5.75 -1.88
C PRO A 192 7.86 -4.99 -3.14
N PHE A 193 8.49 -3.83 -3.33
CA PHE A 193 8.46 -3.10 -4.59
C PHE A 193 9.25 -3.83 -5.68
N GLY A 194 8.91 -3.58 -6.95
CA GLY A 194 9.61 -4.13 -8.12
C GLY A 194 9.04 -5.45 -8.62
N LEU A 195 8.13 -6.09 -7.89
CA LEU A 195 7.38 -7.25 -8.39
C LEU A 195 6.25 -6.79 -9.33
N LYS A 196 6.15 -7.38 -10.51
CA LYS A 196 5.17 -6.94 -11.53
C LYS A 196 3.71 -7.05 -11.11
N ASN A 197 3.39 -8.02 -10.25
CA ASN A 197 2.03 -8.24 -9.77
C ASN A 197 1.70 -7.39 -8.53
N ALA A 198 2.68 -6.76 -7.89
CA ALA A 198 2.45 -5.99 -6.67
C ALA A 198 1.35 -4.92 -6.81
N PRO A 199 1.37 -4.01 -7.82
CA PRO A 199 0.31 -3.01 -7.97
C PRO A 199 -1.07 -3.62 -8.20
N LEU A 200 -1.15 -4.73 -8.95
CA LEU A 200 -2.40 -5.42 -9.24
C LEU A 200 -3.00 -6.07 -7.98
N ILE A 201 -2.15 -6.74 -7.20
CA ILE A 201 -2.54 -7.37 -5.93
C ILE A 201 -2.98 -6.28 -4.96
N TYR A 202 -2.23 -5.18 -4.86
CA TYR A 202 -2.57 -4.10 -3.95
C TYR A 202 -3.88 -3.39 -4.33
N GLN A 203 -4.11 -3.11 -5.61
CA GLN A 203 -5.39 -2.56 -6.05
C GLN A 203 -6.57 -3.50 -5.69
N ALA A 204 -6.40 -4.81 -5.89
CA ALA A 204 -7.40 -5.79 -5.50
C ALA A 204 -7.68 -5.75 -4.00
N VAL A 205 -6.62 -5.62 -3.19
CA VAL A 205 -6.70 -5.49 -1.74
C VAL A 205 -7.54 -4.29 -1.35
N ILE A 206 -7.24 -3.11 -1.90
CA ILE A 206 -7.94 -1.88 -1.57
C ILE A 206 -9.40 -1.93 -1.99
N ASN A 207 -9.67 -2.34 -3.23
CA ASN A 207 -11.03 -2.41 -3.73
C ASN A 207 -11.88 -3.36 -2.90
N ASN A 208 -11.40 -4.57 -2.64
CA ASN A 208 -12.22 -5.53 -1.91
C ASN A 208 -12.47 -5.11 -0.45
N ARG A 209 -11.54 -4.40 0.18
CA ARG A 209 -11.72 -3.81 1.53
C ARG A 209 -12.77 -2.71 1.54
N LEU A 210 -12.83 -1.90 0.49
CA LEU A 210 -13.70 -0.73 0.44
C LEU A 210 -15.08 -1.03 -0.18
N TRP A 211 -15.26 -2.16 -0.88
CA TRP A 211 -16.57 -2.58 -1.38
C TRP A 211 -17.51 -3.12 -0.31
N GLY A 212 -16.96 -3.60 0.81
CA GLY A 212 -17.77 -4.15 1.90
C GLY A 212 -18.53 -5.42 1.50
N PHE A 213 -17.99 -6.26 0.61
CA PHE A 213 -18.61 -7.55 0.28
C PHE A 213 -18.36 -8.62 1.34
N VAL A 214 -17.23 -8.53 2.06
CA VAL A 214 -16.82 -9.51 3.07
C VAL A 214 -16.38 -8.82 4.34
N ARG A 215 -16.48 -9.56 5.46
CA ARG A 215 -16.05 -9.13 6.79
C ARG A 215 -14.89 -9.96 7.34
N LEU A 216 -14.24 -9.45 8.37
CA LEU A 216 -13.25 -10.16 9.17
C LEU A 216 -13.87 -11.34 9.91
N SER A 217 -13.05 -12.32 10.30
CA SER A 217 -13.49 -13.38 11.19
C SER A 217 -13.74 -12.85 12.61
N PRO A 218 -14.57 -13.52 13.44
CA PRO A 218 -14.82 -13.07 14.82
C PRO A 218 -13.55 -12.92 15.68
N ALA A 219 -12.51 -13.70 15.39
CA ALA A 219 -11.21 -13.58 16.07
C ALA A 219 -10.46 -12.31 15.65
N GLU A 220 -10.45 -11.99 14.35
CA GLU A 220 -9.81 -10.77 13.83
C GLU A 220 -10.60 -9.51 14.22
N GLU A 221 -11.93 -9.59 14.31
CA GLU A 221 -12.77 -8.48 14.81
C GLU A 221 -12.60 -8.22 16.30
N ALA A 222 -12.06 -9.18 17.07
CA ALA A 222 -11.75 -8.94 18.48
C ALA A 222 -10.60 -7.94 18.65
N ASP A 223 -9.75 -7.78 17.63
CA ASP A 223 -8.63 -6.83 17.63
C ASP A 223 -9.01 -5.46 17.03
N VAL A 224 -10.23 -5.30 16.50
CA VAL A 224 -10.73 -4.03 15.95
C VAL A 224 -11.26 -3.15 17.09
N ASP A 225 -10.99 -1.84 17.02
CA ASP A 225 -11.48 -0.88 18.01
C ASP A 225 -13.02 -0.92 18.12
N SER A 226 -13.54 -0.88 19.36
CA SER A 226 -14.98 -1.01 19.63
C SER A 226 -15.84 0.05 18.94
N ASP A 227 -15.35 1.29 18.82
CA ASP A 227 -16.05 2.39 18.15
C ASP A 227 -16.22 2.13 16.64
N VAL A 228 -15.25 1.46 16.02
CA VAL A 228 -15.32 1.07 14.61
C VAL A 228 -16.37 -0.01 14.41
N LEU A 229 -16.42 -1.01 15.31
CA LEU A 229 -17.43 -2.06 15.24
C LEU A 229 -18.84 -1.49 15.44
N GLU A 230 -19.02 -0.57 16.39
CA GLU A 230 -20.29 0.12 16.64
C GLU A 230 -20.74 0.94 15.42
N HIS A 231 -19.83 1.74 14.85
CA HIS A 231 -20.11 2.55 13.66
C HIS A 231 -20.54 1.69 12.46
N LEU A 232 -19.93 0.50 12.29
CA LEU A 232 -20.25 -0.44 11.21
C LEU A 232 -21.43 -1.38 11.54
N GLY A 233 -22.09 -1.22 12.70
CA GLY A 233 -23.22 -2.05 13.10
C GLY A 233 -22.86 -3.49 13.51
N LEU A 234 -21.58 -3.79 13.72
CA LEU A 234 -21.08 -5.14 13.99
C LEU A 234 -21.14 -5.46 15.50
N THR A 235 -22.30 -5.83 16.02
CA THR A 235 -22.49 -6.13 17.46
C THR A 235 -22.15 -7.58 17.85
N LEU A 236 -21.82 -7.79 19.13
CA LEU A 236 -21.43 -9.09 19.71
C LEU A 236 -22.48 -10.20 19.56
N SER A 237 -23.76 -9.85 19.38
CA SER A 237 -24.89 -10.81 19.28
C SER A 237 -24.84 -11.70 18.05
N ASP A 238 -24.16 -11.28 16.97
CA ASP A 238 -24.03 -12.10 15.76
C ASP A 238 -22.89 -13.12 15.84
N ARG A 239 -22.04 -13.04 16.88
CA ARG A 239 -20.91 -13.95 17.07
C ARG A 239 -21.35 -15.37 17.42
N SER A 240 -22.58 -15.58 17.88
CA SER A 240 -23.11 -16.89 18.27
C SER A 240 -23.66 -17.74 17.12
N GLU A 241 -24.01 -17.17 15.96
CA GLU A 241 -24.60 -17.97 14.86
C GLU A 241 -23.54 -18.58 13.90
N ILE A 242 -22.34 -17.99 13.82
CA ILE A 242 -21.25 -18.48 12.95
C ILE A 242 -20.35 -19.50 13.66
N ALA A 243 -20.52 -19.67 14.98
CA ALA A 243 -19.62 -20.46 15.83
C ALA A 243 -19.59 -21.98 15.58
N GLU A 244 -20.43 -22.56 14.71
CA GLU A 244 -20.48 -24.03 14.53
C GLU A 244 -20.57 -24.52 13.07
N ARG A 245 -19.91 -23.85 12.12
CA ARG A 245 -19.51 -24.51 10.86
C ARG A 245 -18.01 -24.63 10.80
N ASN A 246 -17.50 -25.77 11.28
CA ASN A 246 -16.13 -26.29 11.11
C ASN A 246 -15.31 -25.52 10.06
N VAL A 247 -14.61 -24.47 10.48
CA VAL A 247 -13.70 -23.74 9.61
C VAL A 247 -12.36 -24.50 9.65
N PRO A 248 -11.91 -25.10 8.54
CA PRO A 248 -10.70 -25.94 8.56
C PRO A 248 -9.46 -25.15 8.97
N ILE A 249 -8.48 -25.85 9.55
CA ILE A 249 -7.13 -25.38 9.97
C ILE A 249 -6.35 -24.66 8.84
N LEU A 250 -6.82 -24.72 7.58
CA LEU A 250 -6.25 -24.02 6.42
C LEU A 250 -6.33 -22.47 6.50
N THR A 251 -6.98 -21.91 7.53
CA THR A 251 -7.24 -20.46 7.71
C THR A 251 -5.99 -19.58 7.79
N GLU A 252 -4.83 -20.10 8.19
CA GLU A 252 -3.57 -19.34 8.20
C GLU A 252 -3.03 -19.07 6.78
N THR A 253 -3.44 -19.86 5.79
CA THR A 253 -2.93 -19.77 4.40
C THR A 253 -3.90 -19.14 3.40
N MET A 254 -5.10 -18.73 3.85
CA MET A 254 -6.16 -18.21 2.97
C MET A 254 -6.52 -16.75 3.29
N THR A 255 -6.62 -15.92 2.24
CA THR A 255 -7.08 -14.53 2.33
C THR A 255 -8.56 -14.46 2.73
N VAL A 256 -9.01 -13.41 3.42
CA VAL A 256 -10.44 -13.27 3.83
C VAL A 256 -11.41 -13.31 2.64
N PHE A 257 -10.98 -12.81 1.47
CA PHE A 257 -11.76 -12.86 0.22
C PHE A 257 -11.91 -14.27 -0.35
N LYS A 258 -11.11 -15.25 0.12
CA LYS A 258 -11.33 -16.67 -0.17
C LYS A 258 -12.17 -17.34 0.92
N ARG A 259 -12.17 -16.80 2.15
CA ARG A 259 -13.08 -17.25 3.23
C ARG A 259 -14.54 -16.92 2.91
N ASN A 260 -14.78 -15.85 2.14
CA ASN A 260 -16.11 -15.46 1.64
C ASN A 260 -17.16 -15.33 2.76
N ILE A 261 -16.78 -14.79 3.91
CA ILE A 261 -17.73 -14.46 4.99
C ILE A 261 -18.46 -13.19 4.55
N PRO A 262 -19.77 -13.25 4.23
CA PRO A 262 -20.49 -12.08 3.74
C PRO A 262 -20.51 -10.96 4.79
N ALA A 263 -20.28 -9.73 4.34
CA ALA A 263 -20.52 -8.55 5.15
C ALA A 263 -22.04 -8.36 5.36
N GLN A 264 -22.40 -7.77 6.48
CA GLN A 264 -23.79 -7.37 6.72
C GLN A 264 -24.15 -6.12 5.90
N PRO A 265 -25.43 -5.91 5.56
CA PRO A 265 -25.87 -4.77 4.75
C PRO A 265 -25.42 -3.41 5.29
N GLU A 266 -25.30 -3.29 6.60
CA GLU A 266 -24.94 -2.06 7.33
C GLU A 266 -23.52 -1.60 7.03
N MET A 267 -22.61 -2.52 6.69
CA MET A 267 -21.27 -2.11 6.28
C MET A 267 -21.31 -1.34 4.96
N GLY A 268 -22.06 -1.80 3.96
CA GLY A 268 -22.15 -1.15 2.66
C GLY A 268 -20.80 -0.87 1.95
N PRO A 269 -20.83 -0.35 0.71
CA PRO A 269 -19.65 0.11 -0.01
C PRO A 269 -19.28 1.57 0.32
N VAL A 270 -17.98 1.88 0.31
CA VAL A 270 -17.51 3.27 0.21
C VAL A 270 -17.54 3.67 -1.27
N LEU A 271 -18.64 4.29 -1.69
CA LEU A 271 -18.87 4.80 -3.06
C LEU A 271 -18.29 6.22 -3.24
N GLY A 272 -18.31 6.77 -4.46
CA GLY A 272 -17.85 8.14 -4.72
C GLY A 272 -16.32 8.32 -4.67
N ARG A 273 -15.59 7.23 -4.53
CA ARG A 273 -14.11 7.22 -4.51
C ARG A 273 -13.53 6.70 -5.82
N SER A 274 -12.38 7.25 -6.16
CA SER A 274 -11.47 6.76 -7.20
C SER A 274 -10.17 6.29 -6.55
N SER A 275 -9.88 4.98 -6.58
CA SER A 275 -8.62 4.45 -6.05
C SER A 275 -7.71 3.94 -7.16
N TYR A 276 -6.44 4.35 -7.10
CA TYR A 276 -5.38 3.88 -7.96
C TYR A 276 -4.16 3.48 -7.12
N ILE A 277 -4.00 2.18 -6.90
CA ILE A 277 -2.97 1.57 -6.07
C ILE A 277 -3.01 2.14 -4.65
N ASN A 278 -2.09 3.03 -4.29
CA ASN A 278 -2.00 3.66 -2.96
C ASN A 278 -2.73 5.00 -2.89
N ASP A 279 -3.12 5.56 -4.04
CA ASP A 279 -3.82 6.83 -4.11
C ASP A 279 -5.32 6.58 -4.01
N ILE A 280 -5.98 7.26 -3.07
CA ILE A 280 -7.44 7.33 -3.03
C ILE A 280 -7.87 8.77 -3.19
N ALA A 281 -8.80 9.01 -4.10
CA ALA A 281 -9.46 10.28 -4.27
C ALA A 281 -10.95 10.14 -4.00
N HIS A 282 -11.55 11.18 -3.43
CA HIS A 282 -12.99 11.24 -3.22
C HIS A 282 -13.46 12.62 -3.65
N ASP A 283 -14.53 12.68 -4.42
CA ASP A 283 -15.18 13.92 -4.81
C ASP A 283 -16.51 14.11 -4.06
N ALA A 284 -16.91 15.35 -3.85
CA ALA A 284 -18.23 15.65 -3.27
C ALA A 284 -18.73 17.03 -3.72
N ALA A 285 -20.06 17.16 -3.69
CA ALA A 285 -20.76 18.38 -4.06
C ALA A 285 -20.76 19.45 -2.94
N THR A 286 -20.64 19.03 -1.67
CA THR A 286 -20.67 19.93 -0.51
C THR A 286 -19.58 19.57 0.50
N TRP A 287 -19.20 20.53 1.34
CA TRP A 287 -18.22 20.31 2.40
C TRP A 287 -18.70 19.27 3.42
N ASP A 288 -19.97 19.35 3.81
CA ASP A 288 -20.53 18.41 4.78
C ASP A 288 -20.51 16.98 4.26
N GLN A 289 -20.94 16.76 3.01
CA GLN A 289 -20.89 15.44 2.38
C GLN A 289 -19.45 14.91 2.33
N LEU A 290 -18.50 15.76 1.94
CA LEU A 290 -17.09 15.35 1.85
C LEU A 290 -16.50 14.98 3.22
N CYS A 291 -16.88 15.69 4.28
CA CYS A 291 -16.50 15.33 5.66
C CYS A 291 -17.11 14.00 6.09
N ASP A 292 -18.37 13.77 5.75
CA ASP A 292 -19.08 12.55 6.12
C ASP A 292 -18.51 11.34 5.36
N ASP A 293 -18.22 11.50 4.06
CA ASP A 293 -17.55 10.51 3.22
C ASP A 293 -16.12 10.19 3.68
N LEU A 294 -15.36 11.23 4.07
CA LEU A 294 -14.06 11.05 4.69
C LEU A 294 -14.17 10.21 5.97
N ASN A 295 -15.12 10.56 6.83
CA ASN A 295 -15.29 9.88 8.10
C ASN A 295 -15.59 8.40 7.89
N GLU A 296 -16.49 8.07 6.96
CA GLU A 296 -16.81 6.70 6.57
C GLU A 296 -15.59 5.96 6.01
N LEU A 297 -14.82 6.62 5.13
CA LEU A 297 -13.57 6.07 4.61
C LEU A 297 -12.59 5.75 5.74
N LEU A 298 -12.37 6.65 6.69
CA LEU A 298 -11.42 6.45 7.78
C LEU A 298 -11.85 5.34 8.75
N PHE A 299 -13.16 5.23 9.04
CA PHE A 299 -13.68 4.07 9.78
C PHE A 299 -13.40 2.77 9.03
N ARG A 300 -13.60 2.75 7.71
CA ARG A 300 -13.28 1.58 6.88
C ARG A 300 -11.80 1.24 6.91
N LEU A 301 -10.92 2.24 6.80
CA LEU A 301 -9.48 2.03 6.85
C LEU A 301 -9.03 1.52 8.23
N ARG A 302 -9.61 2.03 9.33
CA ARG A 302 -9.38 1.51 10.69
C ARG A 302 -9.83 0.06 10.84
N TYR A 303 -11.01 -0.30 10.32
CA TYR A 303 -11.51 -1.68 10.34
C TYR A 303 -10.52 -2.65 9.67
N TRP A 304 -9.92 -2.24 8.55
CA TRP A 304 -8.96 -3.06 7.81
C TRP A 304 -7.50 -2.86 8.25
N ASN A 305 -7.26 -2.10 9.31
CA ASN A 305 -5.93 -1.72 9.81
C ASN A 305 -5.02 -1.15 8.70
N ILE A 306 -5.56 -0.24 7.90
CA ILE A 306 -4.81 0.47 6.86
C ILE A 306 -4.44 1.86 7.33
N SER A 307 -3.15 2.17 7.28
CA SER A 307 -2.62 3.48 7.61
C SER A 307 -2.64 4.45 6.43
N VAL A 308 -2.74 5.75 6.74
CA VAL A 308 -2.72 6.85 5.77
C VAL A 308 -1.56 7.78 6.10
N SER A 309 -0.84 8.24 5.09
CA SER A 309 0.21 9.25 5.23
C SER A 309 -0.40 10.64 5.10
N LEU A 310 -0.59 11.34 6.21
CA LEU A 310 -1.13 12.71 6.18
C LEU A 310 -0.22 13.69 5.42
N PRO A 311 1.12 13.67 5.58
CA PRO A 311 2.00 14.59 4.85
C PRO A 311 2.07 14.35 3.34
N LYS A 312 1.79 13.12 2.88
CA LYS A 312 1.72 12.79 1.44
C LYS A 312 0.33 13.01 0.87
N SER A 313 -0.70 12.99 1.73
CA SER A 313 -2.08 13.29 1.38
C SER A 313 -2.22 14.77 1.02
N ARG A 314 -2.96 15.05 -0.05
CA ARG A 314 -3.43 16.42 -0.32
C ARG A 314 -4.89 16.43 0.03
N ILE A 315 -5.16 16.93 1.20
CA ILE A 315 -6.52 17.04 1.68
C ILE A 315 -7.06 18.40 1.20
N TRP A 316 -8.16 18.38 0.45
CA TRP A 316 -8.98 19.55 0.09
C TRP A 316 -8.35 20.51 -0.94
N LYS A 317 -8.49 20.20 -2.24
CA LYS A 317 -8.23 21.17 -3.32
C LYS A 317 -9.44 21.24 -4.28
N PHE A 318 -9.64 22.39 -4.92
CA PHE A 318 -10.62 22.55 -6.01
C PHE A 318 -10.00 22.18 -7.36
N GLY A 319 -10.81 21.63 -8.28
CA GLY A 319 -10.45 21.12 -9.61
C GLY A 319 -9.51 21.98 -10.48
N HIS A 320 -9.50 23.30 -10.30
CA HIS A 320 -8.61 24.20 -11.06
C HIS A 320 -7.12 24.15 -10.65
N THR A 321 -6.79 23.70 -9.43
CA THR A 321 -5.39 23.57 -8.97
C THR A 321 -4.73 22.27 -9.45
N VAL A 322 -5.50 21.42 -10.13
CA VAL A 322 -5.17 20.01 -10.36
C VAL A 322 -4.28 19.87 -11.60
N HIS A 323 -4.30 20.84 -12.55
CA HIS A 323 -3.41 20.85 -13.72
C HIS A 323 -1.90 20.86 -13.38
N PHE A 324 -1.48 21.43 -12.25
CA PHE A 324 -0.06 21.61 -11.94
C PHE A 324 0.60 20.41 -11.24
N SER A 325 -0.16 19.46 -10.68
CA SER A 325 0.40 18.20 -10.14
C SER A 325 -0.15 16.91 -10.77
N ARG A 326 -1.18 17.02 -11.63
CA ARG A 326 -1.86 15.93 -12.37
C ARG A 326 -0.91 15.00 -13.11
N ASN A 327 0.18 15.56 -13.63
CA ASN A 327 1.09 14.84 -14.51
C ASN A 327 2.39 14.41 -13.87
N GLN A 328 2.69 14.84 -12.64
CA GLN A 328 3.98 14.53 -12.05
C GLN A 328 3.89 13.27 -11.20
N ARG A 329 3.02 13.13 -10.19
CA ARG A 329 3.00 11.90 -9.36
C ARG A 329 2.47 10.65 -10.08
N LEU A 330 1.31 10.71 -10.72
CA LEU A 330 0.77 9.55 -11.45
C LEU A 330 1.64 9.16 -12.65
N ARG A 331 2.21 10.14 -13.40
CA ARG A 331 3.20 9.81 -14.44
C ARG A 331 4.60 9.54 -13.89
N ASP A 332 4.98 9.93 -12.69
CA ASP A 332 6.27 9.57 -12.08
C ASP A 332 6.21 8.16 -11.51
N THR A 333 5.08 7.73 -10.95
CA THR A 333 4.80 6.31 -10.65
C THR A 333 4.84 5.52 -11.95
N CYS A 334 4.10 5.97 -12.98
CA CYS A 334 4.10 5.34 -14.30
C CYS A 334 5.44 5.47 -15.06
N ARG A 335 6.29 6.49 -14.83
CA ARG A 335 7.64 6.65 -15.42
C ARG A 335 8.68 5.85 -14.65
N SER A 336 8.54 5.67 -13.34
CA SER A 336 9.37 4.75 -12.57
C SER A 336 9.12 3.30 -12.98
N GLU A 337 7.86 2.98 -13.34
CA GLU A 337 7.46 1.69 -13.91
C GLU A 337 7.78 1.59 -15.41
N ASN A 338 7.67 2.68 -16.18
CA ASN A 338 8.02 2.70 -17.62
C ASN A 338 9.52 2.89 -17.90
N CYS A 339 10.35 3.24 -16.91
CA CYS A 339 11.81 3.16 -17.04
C CYS A 339 12.26 1.71 -17.34
N GLU A 340 11.46 0.73 -16.91
CA GLU A 340 11.63 -0.69 -17.26
C GLU A 340 11.13 -1.03 -18.68
N ARG A 341 10.23 -0.23 -19.27
CA ARG A 341 9.81 -0.38 -20.69
C ARG A 341 10.78 0.29 -21.67
N SER A 342 11.29 1.48 -21.36
CA SER A 342 12.25 2.18 -22.24
C SER A 342 13.59 1.43 -22.37
N SER A 343 13.92 0.58 -21.40
CA SER A 343 15.09 -0.30 -21.48
C SER A 343 14.88 -1.51 -22.40
N ARG A 344 13.67 -1.76 -22.92
CA ARG A 344 13.43 -2.76 -23.98
C ARG A 344 13.79 -2.24 -25.36
N ASP A 345 13.56 -0.96 -25.63
CA ASP A 345 13.76 -0.40 -26.97
C ASP A 345 15.24 -0.05 -27.23
N GLN A 346 15.99 0.36 -26.20
CA GLN A 346 17.43 0.64 -26.35
C GLN A 346 18.32 -0.62 -26.47
N LEU A 347 17.84 -1.79 -26.02
CA LEU A 347 18.61 -3.04 -26.03
C LEU A 347 18.28 -3.95 -27.24
N CYS A 348 17.24 -3.62 -28.02
CA CYS A 348 16.97 -4.32 -29.28
C CYS A 348 17.77 -3.75 -30.46
N ASP A 349 18.23 -2.49 -30.37
CA ASP A 349 19.06 -1.88 -31.42
C ASP A 349 20.55 -2.26 -31.30
N ASP A 350 21.04 -2.59 -30.09
CA ASP A 350 22.44 -2.97 -29.84
C ASP A 350 22.73 -4.49 -30.01
N LEU A 351 21.78 -5.26 -30.53
CA LEU A 351 21.95 -6.70 -30.82
C LEU A 351 21.81 -7.05 -32.32
N ASN A 352 21.82 -6.04 -33.19
CA ASN A 352 21.78 -6.22 -34.65
C ASN A 352 22.94 -5.52 -35.40
N GLU A 353 24.07 -5.23 -34.74
CA GLU A 353 25.36 -4.90 -35.40
C GLU A 353 26.48 -5.86 -35.01
#